data_AF-A0A0C4Y5K6-F1
#
_entry.id   AF-A0A0C4Y5K6-F1
#
_cell.length_a   1.000
_cell.length_b   1.000
_cell.length_c   1.000
_cell.angle_alpha   90.00
_cell.angle_beta   90.00
_cell.angle_gamma   90.00
#
_symmetry.space_group_name_H-M   'P 1'
#
loop_
_entity.id
_entity.type
_entity.pdbx_description
1 polymer ?
#
loop_
_entity_poly.entity_id
_entity_poly.type
_entity_poly.pdbx_seq_one_letter_code
_entity_poly.pdbx_strand_id
1 'polypeptide(L)'
;MTLKWEDIYFCMGPGQPYAGQPSLVWDIRGHVLAPDKKTVLDTFSVGIHCTKDLLPAHWEYLRRYMEEGPQSIPMPRRYLPIAEKRESFLFATKVAFSNFSYGYAFLLFGTPFALVTLFGRLLCMPTNKVPVWPGEVEEACRIEPGDPYEQRVSGE
;
A
#
# COMPACT_ATOMS: atom_id res chain seq x y z
N MET A 1 6.97 -18.09 -8.71
CA MET A 1 6.57 -19.04 -7.66
C MET A 1 5.21 -18.58 -7.15
N THR A 2 4.16 -19.39 -7.31
CA THR A 2 2.83 -19.10 -6.78
C THR A 2 2.72 -19.70 -5.38
N LEU A 3 2.51 -18.87 -4.37
CA LEU A 3 2.36 -19.28 -2.96
C LEU A 3 0.89 -19.22 -2.57
N LYS A 4 0.44 -20.17 -1.77
CA LYS A 4 -0.89 -20.11 -1.17
C LYS A 4 -0.87 -19.22 0.06
N TRP A 5 -1.94 -18.47 0.28
CA TRP A 5 -2.11 -17.59 1.44
C TRP A 5 -1.88 -18.31 2.78
N GLU A 6 -2.41 -19.52 2.89
CA GLU A 6 -2.33 -20.41 4.07
C GLU A 6 -0.92 -20.92 4.40
N ASP A 7 0.01 -20.89 3.44
CA ASP A 7 1.40 -21.34 3.63
C ASP A 7 2.33 -20.23 4.16
N ILE A 8 1.82 -19.00 4.28
CA ILE A 8 2.61 -17.83 4.67
C ILE A 8 2.49 -17.60 6.18
N TYR A 9 3.63 -17.49 6.85
CA TYR A 9 3.67 -17.14 8.27
C TYR A 9 3.74 -15.63 8.44
N PHE A 10 2.67 -15.02 8.95
CA PHE A 10 2.62 -13.58 9.19
C PHE A 10 3.06 -13.20 10.60
N CYS A 11 3.91 -12.16 10.70
CA CYS A 11 4.29 -11.59 11.98
C CYS A 11 4.39 -10.05 11.92
N MET A 12 4.36 -9.43 13.10
CA MET A 12 4.57 -7.98 13.25
C MET A 12 6.05 -7.71 13.48
N GLY A 13 6.64 -6.86 12.65
CA GLY A 13 8.04 -6.46 12.75
C GLY A 13 8.18 -4.97 13.07
N PRO A 14 9.15 -4.57 13.91
CA PRO A 14 9.54 -3.16 13.97
C PRO A 14 10.33 -2.81 12.71
N GLY A 15 10.10 -1.62 12.18
CA GLY A 15 10.90 -1.04 11.12
C GLY A 15 12.34 -0.78 11.56
N GLN A 16 13.13 -0.18 10.68
CA GLN A 16 14.54 0.08 10.98
C GLN A 16 14.66 1.07 12.17
N PRO A 17 15.44 0.75 13.21
CA PRO A 17 15.70 1.68 14.31
C PRO A 17 16.51 2.86 13.81
N TYR A 18 16.27 4.04 14.38
CA TYR A 18 16.98 5.27 14.03
C TYR A 18 17.69 5.81 15.27
N ALA A 19 19.01 6.05 15.15
CA ALA A 19 19.83 6.66 16.21
C ALA A 19 19.70 5.99 17.60
N GLY A 20 19.62 4.66 17.64
CA GLY A 20 19.50 3.89 18.90
C GLY A 20 18.11 3.92 19.54
N GLN A 21 17.14 4.57 18.91
CA GLN A 21 15.74 4.57 19.34
C GLN A 21 14.96 3.43 18.66
N PRO A 22 13.99 2.82 19.36
CA PRO A 22 13.10 1.85 18.75
C PRO A 22 12.33 2.49 17.60
N SER A 23 12.04 1.70 16.56
CA SER A 23 11.33 2.22 15.40
C SER A 23 9.92 2.68 15.80
N LEU A 24 9.57 3.89 15.37
CA LEU A 24 8.21 4.42 15.48
C LEU A 24 7.26 3.78 14.46
N VAL A 25 7.82 3.02 13.52
CA VAL A 25 7.12 2.40 12.41
C VAL A 25 7.16 0.89 12.58
N TRP A 26 6.02 0.25 12.41
CA TRP A 26 5.88 -1.19 12.38
C TRP A 26 5.25 -1.65 11.06
N ASP A 27 5.58 -2.86 10.66
CA ASP A 27 5.09 -3.49 9.43
C ASP A 27 4.63 -4.92 9.67
N ILE A 28 3.77 -5.41 8.78
CA ILE A 28 3.36 -6.82 8.75
C ILE A 28 4.26 -7.53 7.75
N ARG A 29 4.89 -8.62 8.18
CA ARG A 29 5.82 -9.42 7.37
C ARG A 29 5.24 -10.79 7.12
N GLY A 30 5.23 -11.19 5.85
CA GLY A 30 4.94 -12.56 5.44
C GLY A 30 6.26 -13.31 5.25
N HIS A 31 6.43 -14.42 5.96
CA HIS A 31 7.57 -15.30 5.86
C HIS A 31 7.18 -16.60 5.16
N VAL A 32 7.97 -16.97 4.15
CA VAL A 32 7.89 -18.29 3.53
C VAL A 32 8.87 -19.19 4.24
N LEU A 33 8.37 -20.23 4.91
CA LEU A 33 9.21 -21.14 5.70
C LEU A 33 9.57 -22.39 4.91
N ALA A 34 10.75 -22.95 5.19
CA ALA A 34 11.11 -24.28 4.70
C ALA A 34 10.28 -25.36 5.42
N PRO A 35 10.28 -26.63 4.93
CA PRO A 35 9.53 -27.72 5.56
C PRO A 35 9.85 -27.96 7.04
N ASP A 36 11.03 -27.53 7.49
CA ASP A 36 11.46 -27.60 8.89
C ASP A 36 10.76 -26.59 9.82
N LYS A 37 9.97 -25.65 9.25
CA LYS A 37 9.30 -24.52 9.93
C LYS A 37 10.23 -23.65 10.80
N LYS A 38 11.53 -23.69 10.53
CA LYS A 38 12.57 -22.96 11.28
C LYS A 38 13.39 -22.07 10.38
N THR A 39 13.58 -22.47 9.14
CA THR A 39 14.36 -21.71 8.16
C THR A 39 13.43 -20.83 7.35
N VAL A 40 13.70 -19.52 7.34
CA VAL A 40 12.99 -18.55 6.49
C VAL A 40 13.62 -18.59 5.11
N LEU A 41 12.85 -18.97 4.09
CA LEU A 41 13.29 -18.99 2.69
C LEU A 41 13.14 -17.62 2.04
N ASP A 42 12.03 -16.93 2.32
CA ASP A 42 11.74 -15.62 1.77
C ASP A 42 10.93 -14.77 2.75
N THR A 43 11.01 -13.45 2.60
CA THR A 43 10.28 -12.48 3.41
C THR A 43 9.82 -11.31 2.56
N PHE A 44 8.53 -10.99 2.65
CA PHE A 44 7.98 -9.78 2.08
C PHE A 44 7.27 -8.96 3.16
N SER A 45 7.18 -7.65 2.93
CA SER A 45 6.44 -6.73 3.79
C SER A 45 5.12 -6.37 3.12
N VAL A 46 4.03 -6.40 3.88
CA VAL A 46 2.73 -5.88 3.43
C VAL A 46 2.76 -4.38 3.64
N GLY A 47 2.67 -3.62 2.54
CA GLY A 47 3.13 -2.23 2.39
C GLY A 47 2.47 -1.11 3.21
N ILE A 48 1.98 -1.38 4.42
CA ILE A 48 1.59 -0.32 5.37
C ILE A 48 2.54 -0.29 6.56
N HIS A 49 3.12 0.88 6.72
CA HIS A 49 3.93 1.30 7.84
C HIS A 49 3.07 2.14 8.77
N CYS A 50 2.70 1.59 9.92
CA CYS A 50 1.89 2.31 10.92
C CYS A 50 2.44 2.13 12.33
N THR A 51 1.80 2.76 13.32
CA THR A 51 2.15 2.54 14.72
C THR A 51 1.76 1.13 15.14
N LYS A 52 2.48 0.58 16.13
CA LYS A 52 2.24 -0.77 16.63
C LYS A 52 0.78 -1.05 17.00
N ASP A 53 0.08 -0.05 17.55
CA ASP A 53 -1.30 -0.19 18.02
C ASP A 53 -2.33 -0.27 16.89
N LEU A 54 -2.02 0.29 15.71
CA LEU A 54 -2.90 0.23 14.54
C LEU A 54 -2.66 -1.02 13.67
N LEU A 55 -1.55 -1.71 13.90
CA LEU A 55 -1.13 -2.87 13.12
C LEU A 55 -2.13 -4.04 13.17
N PRO A 56 -2.75 -4.38 14.33
CA PRO A 56 -3.78 -5.42 14.38
C PRO A 56 -5.02 -5.08 13.55
N ALA A 57 -5.44 -3.81 13.53
CA ALA A 57 -6.58 -3.37 12.73
C ALA A 57 -6.25 -3.45 11.23
N HIS A 58 -5.01 -3.12 10.85
CA HIS A 58 -4.56 -3.29 9.47
C HIS A 58 -4.48 -4.76 9.06
N TRP A 59 -3.96 -5.62 9.94
CA TRP A 59 -3.94 -7.06 9.73
C TRP A 59 -5.34 -7.62 9.53
N GLU A 60 -6.29 -7.22 10.37
CA GLU A 60 -7.67 -7.70 10.26
C GLU A 60 -8.32 -7.27 8.95
N TYR A 61 -8.05 -6.06 8.47
CA TYR A 61 -8.50 -5.62 7.15
C TYR A 61 -7.96 -6.52 6.04
N LEU A 62 -6.65 -6.81 6.05
CA LEU A 62 -6.02 -7.68 5.06
C LEU A 62 -6.54 -9.11 5.14
N ARG A 63 -6.59 -9.70 6.33
CA ARG A 63 -7.06 -11.06 6.57
C ARG A 63 -8.49 -11.22 6.05
N ARG A 64 -9.39 -10.31 6.41
CA ARG A 64 -10.79 -10.33 5.94
C ARG A 64 -10.89 -10.22 4.43
N TYR A 65 -10.11 -9.34 3.81
CA TYR A 65 -10.07 -9.25 2.35
C TYR A 65 -9.62 -10.56 1.69
N MET A 66 -8.55 -11.18 2.20
CA MET A 66 -7.96 -12.39 1.61
C MET A 66 -8.78 -13.66 1.88
N GLU A 67 -9.44 -13.76 3.04
CA GLU A 67 -10.17 -14.97 3.46
C GLU A 67 -11.68 -14.88 3.22
N GLU A 68 -12.28 -13.71 3.46
CA GLU A 68 -13.73 -13.48 3.37
C GLU A 68 -14.13 -12.70 2.11
N GLY A 69 -13.16 -12.15 1.36
CA GLY A 69 -13.40 -11.38 0.13
C GLY A 69 -13.70 -9.89 0.35
N PRO A 70 -13.84 -9.11 -0.73
CA PRO A 70 -14.01 -7.64 -0.69
C PRO A 70 -15.30 -7.19 0.02
N GLN A 71 -16.35 -8.00 0.03
CA GLN A 71 -17.62 -7.71 0.69
C GLN A 71 -17.52 -7.61 2.21
N SER A 72 -16.48 -8.23 2.79
CA SER A 72 -16.29 -8.27 4.24
C SER A 72 -15.76 -6.95 4.80
N ILE A 73 -15.12 -6.14 3.97
CA ILE A 73 -14.41 -4.94 4.38
C ILE A 73 -15.08 -3.66 3.88
N PRO A 74 -14.97 -2.54 4.62
CA PRO A 74 -15.40 -1.26 4.09
C PRO A 74 -14.52 -0.85 2.92
N MET A 75 -15.13 -0.30 1.87
CA MET A 75 -14.43 0.18 0.70
C MET A 75 -13.42 1.30 1.09
N PRO A 76 -12.16 1.23 0.63
CA PRO A 76 -11.17 2.22 0.97
C PRO A 76 -11.53 3.57 0.35
N ARG A 77 -11.52 4.64 1.17
CA ARG A 77 -11.90 6.00 0.75
C ARG A 77 -10.90 6.66 -0.20
N ARG A 78 -9.66 6.17 -0.27
CA ARG A 78 -8.60 6.71 -1.11
C ARG A 78 -7.81 5.56 -1.70
N TYR A 79 -7.58 5.63 -3.00
CA TYR A 79 -6.67 4.74 -3.71
C TYR A 79 -5.82 5.57 -4.67
N LEU A 80 -4.63 5.04 -4.99
CA LEU A 80 -3.78 5.61 -6.03
C LEU A 80 -4.31 5.12 -7.38
N PRO A 81 -4.74 5.99 -8.31
CA PRO A 81 -5.25 5.59 -9.62
C PRO A 81 -4.07 5.27 -10.56
N ILE A 82 -3.22 4.33 -10.15
CA ILE A 82 -1.94 3.99 -10.79
C ILE A 82 -2.00 2.71 -11.63
N ALA A 83 -3.09 1.93 -11.51
CA ALA A 83 -3.23 0.66 -12.21
C ALA A 83 -3.31 0.85 -13.73
N GLU A 84 -4.04 1.87 -14.19
CA GLU A 84 -4.34 2.04 -15.62
C GLU A 84 -3.78 3.33 -16.21
N LYS A 85 -3.46 4.32 -15.37
CA LYS A 85 -3.04 5.65 -15.82
C LYS A 85 -1.92 6.22 -14.99
N ARG A 86 -1.17 7.14 -15.62
CA ARG A 86 -0.23 8.00 -14.91
C ARG A 86 -0.99 8.96 -14.01
N GLU A 87 -0.36 9.30 -12.89
CA GLU A 87 -0.89 10.25 -11.93
C GLU A 87 -1.13 11.62 -12.57
N SER A 88 -2.32 12.20 -12.37
CA SER A 88 -2.62 13.56 -12.85
C SER A 88 -1.95 14.62 -11.97
N PHE A 89 -1.72 15.81 -12.51
CA PHE A 89 -1.16 16.94 -11.75
C PHE A 89 -1.97 17.24 -10.46
N LEU A 90 -3.30 17.23 -10.58
CA LEU A 90 -4.19 17.50 -9.44
C LEU A 90 -4.06 16.41 -8.38
N PHE A 91 -3.97 15.15 -8.80
CA PHE A 91 -3.77 14.04 -7.87
C PHE A 91 -2.39 14.12 -7.19
N ALA A 92 -1.33 14.44 -7.94
CA ALA A 92 0.00 14.66 -7.38
C ALA A 92 0.05 15.80 -6.37
N THR A 93 -0.68 16.88 -6.64
CA THR A 93 -0.83 17.97 -5.69
C THR A 93 -1.57 17.50 -4.43
N LYS A 94 -2.70 16.79 -4.57
CA LYS A 94 -3.46 16.25 -3.43
C LYS A 94 -2.59 15.32 -2.57
N VAL A 95 -1.82 14.42 -3.18
CA VAL A 95 -0.92 13.50 -2.46
C VAL A 95 0.20 14.27 -1.76
N ALA A 96 0.88 15.18 -2.44
CA ALA A 96 1.99 15.96 -1.89
C ALA A 96 1.56 16.76 -0.65
N PHE A 97 0.37 17.38 -0.69
CA PHE A 97 -0.15 18.17 0.42
C PHE A 97 -0.83 17.34 1.52
N SER A 98 -1.33 16.13 1.20
CA SER A 98 -1.94 15.24 2.20
C SER A 98 -0.99 14.82 3.31
N ASN A 99 0.32 14.75 3.03
CA ASN A 99 1.34 14.46 4.03
C ASN A 99 1.48 15.58 5.09
N PHE A 100 0.97 16.78 4.81
CA PHE A 100 1.07 17.95 5.68
C PHE A 100 -0.30 18.45 6.18
N SER A 101 -1.38 17.70 5.95
CA SER A 101 -2.75 18.13 6.27
C SER A 101 -3.14 17.97 7.76
N TYR A 102 -2.18 17.78 8.66
CA TYR A 102 -2.43 17.53 10.10
C TYR A 102 -2.74 18.81 10.92
N GLY A 103 -2.87 19.96 10.26
CA GLY A 103 -3.27 21.23 10.87
C GLY A 103 -2.79 22.44 10.08
N TYR A 104 -3.38 23.62 10.29
CA TYR A 104 -3.03 24.83 9.52
C TYR A 104 -1.56 25.23 9.64
N ALA A 105 -0.96 25.11 10.82
CA ALA A 105 0.46 25.37 11.02
C ALA A 105 1.34 24.37 10.24
N PHE A 106 1.01 23.08 10.30
CA PHE A 106 1.71 22.04 9.54
C PHE A 106 1.56 22.23 8.03
N LEU A 107 0.39 22.70 7.58
CA LEU A 107 0.18 23.04 6.18
C LEU A 107 1.05 24.24 5.78
N LEU A 108 1.04 25.31 6.58
CA LEU A 108 1.81 26.53 6.29
C LEU A 108 3.32 26.27 6.25
N PHE A 109 3.88 25.66 7.29
CA PHE A 109 5.32 25.37 7.36
C PHE A 109 5.73 24.17 6.51
N GLY A 110 4.80 23.24 6.27
CA GLY A 110 5.00 22.08 5.40
C GLY A 110 4.88 22.39 3.91
N THR A 111 4.23 23.49 3.53
CA THR A 111 4.05 23.91 2.13
C THR A 111 5.35 23.91 1.31
N PRO A 112 6.48 24.50 1.76
CA PRO A 112 7.73 24.44 1.00
C PRO A 112 8.20 23.00 0.74
N PHE A 113 8.04 22.09 1.73
CA PHE A 113 8.39 20.68 1.56
C PHE A 113 7.40 19.93 0.66
N ALA A 114 6.12 20.26 0.72
CA ALA A 114 5.09 19.75 -0.17
C ALA A 114 5.38 20.14 -1.63
N LEU A 115 5.81 21.38 -1.87
CA LEU A 115 6.19 21.85 -3.20
C LEU A 115 7.44 21.15 -3.75
N VAL A 116 8.45 20.89 -2.91
CA VAL A 116 9.62 20.08 -3.31
C VAL A 116 9.18 18.65 -3.69
N THR A 117 8.29 18.06 -2.89
CA THR A 117 7.73 16.72 -3.17
C THR A 117 6.93 16.71 -4.48
N LEU A 118 6.12 17.75 -4.70
CA LEU A 118 5.35 17.92 -5.94
C LEU A 118 6.30 18.06 -7.14
N PHE A 119 7.34 18.89 -7.04
CA PHE A 119 8.33 19.05 -8.10
C PHE A 119 9.01 17.72 -8.47
N GLY A 120 9.46 16.95 -7.47
CA GLY A 120 10.01 15.62 -7.70
C GLY A 120 9.03 14.70 -8.41
N ARG A 121 7.75 14.71 -8.00
CA ARG A 121 6.68 13.95 -8.67
C ARG A 121 6.51 14.38 -10.13
N LEU A 122 6.52 15.68 -10.44
CA LEU A 122 6.37 16.17 -11.81
C LEU A 122 7.52 15.73 -12.72
N LEU A 123 8.72 15.51 -12.18
CA LEU A 123 9.85 14.96 -12.92
C LEU A 123 9.77 13.43 -13.08
N CYS A 124 9.33 12.72 -12.04
CA CYS A 124 9.28 11.26 -12.02
C CYS A 124 8.08 10.68 -12.78
N MET A 125 6.91 11.31 -12.74
CA MET A 125 5.69 10.74 -13.35
C MET A 125 5.78 10.54 -14.87
N PRO A 126 6.38 11.47 -15.66
CA PRO A 126 6.57 11.26 -17.09
C PRO A 126 7.63 10.19 -17.40
N THR A 127 8.61 10.00 -16.53
CA THR A 127 9.75 9.10 -16.72
C THR A 127 9.48 7.68 -16.23
N ASN A 128 8.51 7.51 -15.33
CA ASN A 128 8.12 6.20 -14.81
C ASN A 128 7.27 5.41 -15.81
N LYS A 129 7.48 4.08 -15.80
CA LYS A 129 6.61 3.13 -16.49
C LYS A 129 5.32 2.94 -15.70
N VAL A 130 4.21 2.74 -16.40
CA VAL A 130 2.96 2.30 -15.76
C VAL A 130 3.14 0.85 -15.31
N PRO A 131 2.77 0.49 -14.07
CA PRO A 131 2.83 -0.90 -13.63
C PRO A 131 1.87 -1.73 -14.48
N VAL A 132 2.37 -2.81 -15.08
CA VAL A 132 1.57 -3.77 -15.84
C VAL A 132 1.68 -5.11 -15.13
N TRP A 133 0.55 -5.74 -14.86
CA TRP A 133 0.54 -7.07 -14.28
C TRP A 133 0.93 -8.11 -15.36
N PRO A 134 1.62 -9.20 -14.98
CA PRO A 134 1.79 -10.32 -15.90
C PRO A 134 0.43 -10.85 -16.36
N GLY A 135 0.31 -11.29 -17.62
CA GLY A 135 -0.96 -11.75 -18.18
C GLY A 135 -1.63 -12.89 -17.39
N GLU A 136 -0.82 -13.75 -16.76
CA GLU A 136 -1.28 -14.79 -15.84
C GLU A 136 -2.04 -14.24 -14.62
N VAL A 137 -1.65 -13.06 -14.11
CA VAL A 137 -2.36 -12.37 -13.01
C VAL A 137 -3.61 -11.68 -13.54
N GLU A 138 -3.54 -11.05 -14.71
CA GLU A 138 -4.72 -10.40 -15.33
C GLU A 138 -5.82 -11.41 -15.67
N GLU A 139 -5.44 -12.61 -16.13
CA GLU A 139 -6.39 -13.69 -16.40
C GLU A 139 -6.99 -14.27 -15.12
N ALA A 140 -6.18 -14.50 -14.09
CA ALA A 140 -6.65 -14.99 -12.80
C ALA A 140 -7.53 -13.97 -12.04
N CYS A 141 -7.31 -12.67 -12.25
CA CYS A 141 -8.01 -11.58 -11.59
C CYS A 141 -9.05 -10.90 -12.51
N ARG A 142 -9.62 -11.63 -13.47
CA ARG A 142 -10.60 -11.06 -14.39
C ARG A 142 -11.87 -10.63 -13.66
N ILE A 143 -12.18 -9.34 -13.74
CA ILE A 143 -13.37 -8.74 -13.12
C ILE A 143 -14.61 -9.12 -13.95
N GLU A 144 -15.64 -9.62 -13.27
CA GLU A 144 -16.91 -9.94 -13.92
C GLU A 144 -17.68 -8.65 -14.29
N PRO A 145 -18.33 -8.61 -15.47
CA PRO A 145 -19.14 -7.45 -15.84
C PRO A 145 -20.23 -7.14 -14.81
N GLY A 146 -20.17 -5.95 -14.21
CA GLY A 146 -21.16 -5.50 -13.21
C GLY A 146 -20.85 -5.91 -11.77
N ASP A 147 -19.62 -6.34 -11.47
CA ASP A 147 -19.16 -6.53 -10.10
C ASP A 147 -19.40 -5.25 -9.27
N PRO A 148 -20.19 -5.30 -8.18
CA PRO A 148 -20.47 -4.13 -7.34
C PRO A 148 -19.23 -3.58 -6.63
N TYR A 149 -18.14 -4.34 -6.59
CA TYR A 149 -16.84 -3.95 -6.05
C TYR A 149 -15.85 -3.51 -7.14
N GLU A 150 -16.23 -3.55 -8.42
CA GLU A 150 -15.44 -2.97 -9.51
C GLU A 150 -15.27 -1.47 -9.28
N GLN A 151 -14.04 -1.07 -8.97
CA GLN A 151 -13.70 0.33 -8.83
C GLN A 151 -13.42 0.92 -10.21
N ARG A 152 -14.44 1.49 -10.86
CA ARG A 152 -14.18 2.43 -11.96
C ARG A 152 -13.36 3.57 -11.37
N VAL A 153 -12.14 3.75 -11.88
CA VAL A 153 -11.36 4.97 -11.64
C VAL A 153 -12.23 6.11 -12.14
N SER A 154 -12.99 6.77 -11.24
CA SER A 154 -13.84 7.88 -11.60
C SER A 154 -12.94 8.93 -12.22
N GLY A 155 -13.09 9.14 -13.52
CA GLY A 155 -12.40 10.17 -14.25
C GLY A 155 -12.93 11.52 -13.79
N GLU A 156 -12.34 12.04 -12.72
CA GLU A 156 -12.34 13.47 -12.36
C GLU A 156 -10.89 13.94 -12.13
#